data_AF-A0A101JS15-F1
#
_entry.id   AF-A0A101JS15-F1
#
_cell.length_a   1.000
_cell.length_b   1.000
_cell.length_c   1.000
_cell.angle_alpha   90.00
_cell.angle_beta   90.00
_cell.angle_gamma   90.00
#
_symmetry.space_group_name_H-M   'P 1'
#
loop_
_entity.id
_entity.type
_entity.pdbx_description
1 polymer ?
#
loop_
_entity_poly.entity_id
_entity_poly.type
_entity_poly.pdbx_seq_one_letter_code
_entity_poly.pdbx_strand_id
1 'polypeptide(L)'
;MPLTPAEIDSVAFRRPHTGTTGYHEDDVDRFLDDVAGEMRRLESENRTLTDQLTHTDLADHADLAERVRRAELDCLVAQERARALEAELEQARAAASAARRPADPRMLEMAQRTADDHLGDAHREAETLVEQAITKAGQLVSEAQLRASTIVADARHAHAEAIAGLTAKRAAAIDEINELSDVVRQIRAAVADDATRRLTDLGA
;
A
#
# COMPACT_ATOMS: atom_id res chain seq x y z
N MET A 1 5.01 -19.50 13.27
CA MET A 1 6.08 -19.02 14.17
C MET A 1 6.63 -20.20 14.96
N PRO A 2 7.90 -20.18 15.37
CA PRO A 2 8.50 -21.23 16.21
C PRO A 2 8.09 -21.16 17.70
N LEU A 3 7.35 -20.13 18.11
CA LEU A 3 6.79 -19.95 19.46
C LEU A 3 5.37 -19.38 19.33
N THR A 4 4.43 -19.96 20.07
CA THR A 4 3.03 -19.53 20.20
C THR A 4 2.77 -18.93 21.59
N PRO A 5 1.75 -18.08 21.76
CA PRO A 5 1.40 -17.54 23.08
C PRO A 5 1.14 -18.65 24.11
N ALA A 6 0.47 -19.73 23.69
CA ALA A 6 0.20 -20.88 24.54
C ALA A 6 1.47 -21.66 24.95
N GLU A 7 2.49 -21.68 24.09
CA GLU A 7 3.78 -22.26 24.45
C GLU A 7 4.47 -21.42 25.52
N ILE A 8 4.39 -20.08 25.45
CA ILE A 8 4.95 -19.17 26.46
C ILE A 8 4.28 -19.37 27.82
N ASP A 9 2.94 -19.47 27.85
CA ASP A 9 2.17 -19.73 29.09
C ASP A 9 2.53 -21.07 29.75
N SER A 10 3.09 -22.01 28.98
CA SER A 10 3.42 -23.38 29.44
C SER A 10 4.91 -23.63 29.68
N VAL A 11 5.77 -22.64 29.42
CA VAL A 11 7.23 -22.79 29.55
C VAL A 11 7.62 -22.87 31.02
N ALA A 12 8.35 -23.94 31.38
CA ALA A 12 8.94 -24.10 32.69
C ALA A 12 10.47 -23.92 32.64
N PHE A 13 10.98 -22.93 33.38
CA PHE A 13 12.41 -22.70 33.52
C PHE A 13 13.02 -23.58 34.63
N ARG A 14 14.28 -24.01 34.44
CA ARG A 14 15.01 -24.77 35.47
C ARG A 14 15.42 -23.84 36.61
N ARG A 15 15.24 -24.28 37.85
CA ARG A 15 15.73 -23.54 39.02
C ARG A 15 17.27 -23.51 39.04
N PRO A 16 17.89 -22.39 39.45
CA PRO A 16 19.34 -22.28 39.55
C PRO A 16 19.90 -23.30 40.55
N HIS A 17 21.11 -23.77 40.28
CA HIS A 17 21.82 -24.70 41.17
C HIS A 17 22.18 -24.00 42.48
N THR A 18 22.23 -24.74 43.58
CA THR A 18 22.49 -24.18 44.92
C THR A 18 23.80 -23.36 44.92
N GLY A 19 23.71 -22.07 45.24
CA GLY A 19 24.85 -21.14 45.23
C GLY A 19 24.99 -20.26 43.97
N THR A 20 24.09 -20.38 42.98
CA THR A 20 24.03 -19.48 41.82
C THR A 20 22.79 -18.57 41.87
N THR A 21 22.97 -17.30 41.51
CA THR A 21 21.87 -16.33 41.43
C THR A 21 21.07 -16.54 40.14
N GLY A 22 19.74 -16.60 40.25
CA GLY A 22 18.82 -16.65 39.11
C GLY A 22 17.91 -15.42 39.05
N TYR A 23 17.08 -15.35 38.01
CA TYR A 23 16.01 -14.36 37.92
C TYR A 23 14.93 -14.62 38.99
N HIS A 24 14.24 -13.56 39.40
CA HIS A 24 13.09 -13.66 40.30
C HIS A 24 11.90 -14.26 39.55
N GLU A 25 11.30 -15.31 40.12
CA GLU A 25 10.17 -16.05 39.52
C GLU A 25 9.01 -15.08 39.19
N ASP A 26 8.58 -14.28 40.15
CA ASP A 26 7.50 -13.31 39.98
C ASP A 26 7.75 -12.27 38.86
N ASP A 27 8.99 -11.83 38.67
CA ASP A 27 9.34 -10.86 37.64
C ASP A 27 9.37 -11.50 36.24
N VAL A 28 9.83 -12.75 36.17
CA VAL A 28 9.84 -13.53 34.93
C VAL A 28 8.40 -13.86 34.54
N ASP A 29 7.57 -14.32 35.46
CA ASP A 29 6.18 -14.67 35.21
C ASP A 29 5.38 -13.46 34.68
N ARG A 30 5.51 -12.30 35.33
CA ARG A 30 4.90 -11.04 34.85
C ARG A 30 5.37 -10.65 33.45
N PHE A 31 6.67 -10.81 33.16
CA PHE A 31 7.19 -10.51 31.83
C PHE A 31 6.64 -11.47 30.76
N LEU A 32 6.50 -12.76 31.07
CA LEU A 32 5.92 -13.74 30.14
C LEU A 32 4.44 -13.46 29.89
N ASP A 33 3.68 -13.05 30.91
CA ASP A 33 2.28 -12.64 30.77
C ASP A 33 2.14 -11.44 29.80
N ASP A 34 2.99 -10.42 29.95
CA ASP A 34 3.01 -9.24 29.08
C ASP A 34 3.37 -9.62 27.63
N VAL A 35 4.37 -10.48 27.45
CA VAL A 35 4.80 -10.98 26.13
C VAL A 35 3.69 -11.82 25.47
N ALA A 36 3.07 -12.74 26.21
CA ALA A 36 1.97 -13.57 25.71
C ALA A 36 0.72 -12.73 25.38
N GLY A 37 0.46 -11.67 26.14
CA GLY A 37 -0.58 -10.68 25.86
C GLY A 37 -0.34 -9.94 24.54
N GLU A 38 0.87 -9.39 24.36
CA GLU A 38 1.24 -8.68 23.13
C GLU A 38 1.28 -9.59 21.90
N MET A 39 1.74 -10.84 22.03
CA MET A 39 1.69 -11.80 20.93
C MET A 39 0.26 -12.11 20.50
N ARG A 40 -0.67 -12.30 21.45
CA ARG A 40 -2.10 -12.47 21.12
C ARG A 40 -2.67 -11.24 20.42
N ARG A 41 -2.29 -10.03 20.86
CA ARG A 41 -2.68 -8.78 20.20
C ARG A 41 -2.17 -8.73 18.77
N LEU A 42 -0.88 -8.97 18.55
CA LEU A 42 -0.24 -8.97 17.24
C LEU A 42 -0.81 -10.04 16.30
N GLU A 43 -1.15 -11.21 16.82
CA GLU A 43 -1.82 -12.27 16.04
C GLU A 43 -3.24 -11.88 15.65
N SER A 44 -4.00 -11.23 16.54
CA SER A 44 -5.33 -10.71 16.24
C SER A 44 -5.28 -9.60 15.20
N GLU A 45 -4.32 -8.69 15.33
CA GLU A 45 -4.09 -7.59 14.37
C GLU A 45 -3.64 -8.13 13.02
N ASN A 46 -2.69 -9.06 12.96
CA ASN A 46 -2.29 -9.72 11.72
C ASN A 46 -3.45 -10.42 11.03
N ARG A 47 -4.30 -11.12 11.78
CA ARG A 47 -5.49 -11.78 11.24
C ARG A 47 -6.45 -10.75 10.64
N THR A 48 -6.73 -9.69 11.37
CA THR A 48 -7.59 -8.59 10.90
C THR A 48 -7.03 -7.93 9.64
N LEU A 49 -5.72 -7.64 9.60
CA LEU A 49 -5.05 -7.07 8.44
C LEU A 49 -5.06 -8.03 7.24
N THR A 50 -4.87 -9.33 7.47
CA THR A 50 -4.95 -10.36 6.43
C THR A 50 -6.36 -10.45 5.86
N ASP A 51 -7.39 -10.41 6.71
CA ASP A 51 -8.79 -10.40 6.30
C ASP A 51 -9.13 -9.14 5.50
N GLN A 52 -8.63 -7.97 5.92
CA GLN A 52 -8.81 -6.71 5.21
C GLN A 52 -8.13 -6.71 3.83
N LEU A 53 -6.89 -7.20 3.74
CA LEU A 53 -6.15 -7.31 2.48
C LEU A 53 -6.85 -8.27 1.53
N THR A 54 -7.18 -9.47 1.99
CA THR A 54 -7.86 -10.47 1.14
C THR A 54 -9.23 -9.99 0.66
N HIS A 55 -10.02 -9.32 1.49
CA HIS A 55 -11.32 -8.78 1.08
C HIS A 55 -11.17 -7.63 0.07
N THR A 56 -10.23 -6.72 0.29
CA THR A 56 -9.99 -5.56 -0.60
C THR A 56 -9.45 -6.02 -1.95
N ASP A 57 -8.43 -6.88 -1.93
CA ASP A 57 -7.83 -7.44 -3.15
C ASP A 57 -8.86 -8.23 -3.97
N LEU A 58 -9.67 -9.08 -3.34
CA LEU A 58 -10.69 -9.87 -4.06
C LEU A 58 -11.79 -8.99 -4.67
N ALA A 59 -12.24 -7.95 -3.96
CA ALA A 59 -13.26 -7.03 -4.46
C ALA A 59 -12.74 -6.19 -5.64
N ASP A 60 -11.53 -5.63 -5.50
CA ASP A 60 -10.91 -4.81 -6.54
C ASP A 60 -10.52 -5.64 -7.77
N HIS A 61 -10.00 -6.86 -7.57
CA HIS A 61 -9.71 -7.78 -8.67
C HIS A 61 -10.97 -8.26 -9.40
N ALA A 62 -12.07 -8.48 -8.68
CA ALA A 62 -13.34 -8.87 -9.29
C ALA A 62 -13.92 -7.74 -10.15
N ASP A 63 -13.93 -6.50 -9.65
CA ASP A 63 -14.39 -5.33 -10.42
C ASP A 63 -13.51 -5.09 -11.65
N LEU A 64 -12.19 -5.14 -11.49
CA LEU A 64 -11.25 -4.99 -12.60
C LEU A 64 -11.45 -6.08 -13.66
N ALA A 65 -11.62 -7.34 -13.25
CA ALA A 65 -11.85 -8.44 -14.17
C ALA A 65 -13.20 -8.34 -14.91
N GLU A 66 -14.23 -7.79 -14.27
CA GLU A 66 -15.51 -7.52 -14.93
C GLU A 66 -15.40 -6.36 -15.92
N ARG A 67 -14.70 -5.28 -15.55
CA ARG A 67 -14.44 -4.13 -16.43
C ARG A 67 -13.65 -4.52 -17.68
N VAL A 68 -12.63 -5.37 -17.53
CA VAL A 68 -11.86 -5.91 -18.67
C VAL A 68 -12.77 -6.73 -19.57
N ARG A 69 -13.56 -7.67 -19.02
CA ARG A 69 -14.50 -8.47 -19.82
C ARG A 69 -15.52 -7.61 -20.58
N ARG A 70 -16.07 -6.57 -19.95
CA ARG A 70 -16.99 -5.63 -20.61
C ARG A 70 -16.28 -4.91 -21.77
N ALA A 71 -15.08 -4.40 -21.55
CA ALA A 71 -14.29 -3.73 -22.59
C ALA A 71 -13.93 -4.67 -23.76
N GLU A 72 -13.63 -5.94 -23.49
CA GLU A 72 -13.35 -6.95 -24.52
C GLU A 72 -14.59 -7.23 -25.38
N LEU A 73 -15.76 -7.39 -24.76
CA LEU A 73 -17.04 -7.55 -25.45
C LEU A 73 -17.37 -6.34 -26.34
N ASP A 74 -17.19 -5.13 -25.82
CA ASP A 74 -17.41 -3.90 -26.57
C ASP A 74 -16.46 -3.79 -27.78
N CYS A 75 -15.19 -4.19 -27.59
CA CYS A 75 -14.20 -4.22 -28.68
C CYS A 75 -14.59 -5.23 -29.76
N LEU A 76 -15.03 -6.43 -29.38
CA LEU A 76 -15.52 -7.46 -30.31
C LEU A 76 -16.70 -6.95 -31.14
N VAL A 77 -17.71 -6.34 -30.49
CA VAL A 77 -18.87 -5.78 -31.17
C VAL A 77 -18.47 -4.64 -32.11
N ALA A 78 -17.54 -3.78 -31.70
CA ALA A 78 -17.03 -2.71 -32.55
C ALA A 78 -16.27 -3.26 -33.78
N GLN A 79 -15.48 -4.33 -33.61
CA GLN A 79 -14.77 -4.98 -34.71
C GLN A 79 -15.71 -5.66 -35.71
N GLU A 80 -16.75 -6.35 -35.23
CA GLU A 80 -17.76 -6.94 -36.13
C GLU A 80 -18.52 -5.88 -36.92
N ARG A 81 -18.87 -4.76 -36.28
CA ARG A 81 -19.49 -3.61 -36.96
C ARG A 81 -18.58 -3.01 -38.03
N ALA A 82 -17.29 -2.85 -37.74
CA ALA A 82 -16.31 -2.37 -38.71
C ALA A 82 -16.20 -3.31 -39.91
N ARG A 83 -16.10 -4.63 -39.68
CA ARG A 83 -16.06 -5.63 -40.77
C ARG A 83 -17.33 -5.65 -41.61
N ALA A 84 -18.50 -5.47 -40.98
CA ALA A 84 -19.77 -5.39 -41.70
C ALA A 84 -19.82 -4.17 -42.63
N LEU A 85 -19.41 -3.00 -42.13
CA LEU A 85 -19.31 -1.77 -42.93
C LEU A 85 -18.30 -1.89 -44.06
N GLU A 86 -17.14 -2.52 -43.80
CA GLU A 86 -16.14 -2.80 -44.85
C GLU A 86 -16.71 -3.71 -45.94
N ALA A 87 -17.45 -4.77 -45.58
CA ALA A 87 -18.09 -5.65 -46.54
C ALA A 87 -19.19 -4.95 -47.35
N GLU A 88 -19.99 -4.08 -46.72
CA GLU A 88 -20.99 -3.25 -47.43
C GLU A 88 -20.32 -2.28 -48.41
N LEU A 89 -19.21 -1.64 -48.03
CA LEU A 89 -18.42 -0.78 -48.90
C LEU A 89 -17.80 -1.55 -50.07
N GLU A 90 -17.26 -2.75 -49.82
CA GLU A 90 -16.71 -3.63 -50.84
C GLU A 90 -17.78 -4.06 -51.85
N GLN A 91 -18.98 -4.41 -51.37
CA GLN A 91 -20.14 -4.73 -52.21
C GLN A 91 -20.62 -3.52 -53.02
N ALA A 92 -20.67 -2.33 -52.42
CA ALA A 92 -20.99 -1.09 -53.14
C ALA A 92 -19.95 -0.77 -54.21
N ARG A 93 -18.66 -0.98 -53.93
CA ARG A 93 -17.57 -0.83 -54.91
C ARG A 93 -17.67 -1.86 -56.04
N ALA A 94 -17.99 -3.11 -55.74
CA ALA A 94 -18.18 -4.18 -56.73
C ALA A 94 -19.43 -3.94 -57.61
N ALA A 95 -20.52 -3.47 -57.02
CA ALA A 95 -21.71 -3.07 -57.77
C ALA A 95 -21.45 -1.85 -58.66
N ALA A 96 -20.69 -0.86 -58.18
CA ALA A 96 -20.26 0.30 -58.96
C ALA A 96 -19.28 -0.07 -60.09
N SER A 97 -18.43 -1.08 -59.90
CA SER A 97 -17.51 -1.57 -60.94
C SER A 97 -18.22 -2.44 -61.99
N ALA A 98 -19.23 -3.21 -61.60
CA ALA A 98 -20.08 -3.97 -62.53
C ALA A 98 -21.05 -3.07 -63.33
N ALA A 99 -21.52 -1.97 -62.74
CA ALA A 99 -22.42 -1.00 -63.37
C ALA A 99 -21.69 0.05 -64.22
N ARG A 100 -20.39 -0.14 -64.51
CA ARG A 100 -19.52 0.80 -65.24
C ARG A 100 -20.00 0.99 -66.69
N ARG A 101 -21.05 1.80 -66.87
CA ARG A 101 -21.28 2.59 -68.07
C ARG A 101 -20.24 3.71 -68.12
N PRO A 102 -19.90 4.26 -69.29
CA PRO A 102 -19.04 5.44 -69.36
C PRO A 102 -19.73 6.58 -68.62
N ALA A 103 -19.36 6.78 -67.35
CA ALA A 103 -19.84 7.88 -66.54
C ALA A 103 -19.29 9.17 -67.15
N ASP A 104 -20.16 10.18 -67.22
CA ASP A 104 -19.80 11.50 -67.72
C ASP A 104 -18.59 12.00 -66.92
N PRO A 105 -17.45 12.37 -67.55
CA PRO A 105 -16.20 12.70 -66.85
C PRO A 105 -16.36 13.71 -65.72
N ARG A 106 -17.36 14.61 -65.81
CA ARG A 106 -17.68 15.58 -64.76
C ARG A 106 -18.25 14.98 -63.48
N MET A 107 -19.01 13.88 -63.56
CA MET A 107 -19.53 13.20 -62.36
C MET A 107 -18.44 12.41 -61.64
N LEU A 108 -17.50 11.81 -62.39
CA LEU A 108 -16.32 11.16 -61.82
C LEU A 108 -15.43 12.18 -61.10
N GLU A 109 -15.21 13.34 -61.70
CA GLU A 109 -14.45 14.43 -61.11
C GLU A 109 -15.12 14.97 -59.82
N MET A 110 -16.45 15.16 -59.83
CA MET A 110 -17.18 15.56 -58.63
C MET A 110 -17.11 14.50 -57.52
N ALA A 111 -17.28 13.21 -57.86
CA ALA A 111 -17.19 12.11 -56.90
C ALA A 111 -15.78 11.95 -56.31
N GLN A 112 -14.73 12.11 -57.14
CA GLN A 112 -13.35 12.13 -56.68
C GLN A 112 -13.09 13.28 -55.71
N ARG A 113 -13.53 14.49 -56.09
CA ARG A 113 -13.40 15.67 -55.23
C ARG A 113 -14.12 15.50 -53.89
N THR A 114 -15.34 14.98 -53.90
CA THR A 114 -16.08 14.72 -52.66
C THR A 114 -15.42 13.63 -51.80
N ALA A 115 -14.83 12.60 -52.42
CA ALA A 115 -14.07 11.60 -51.67
C ALA A 115 -12.79 12.18 -51.05
N ASP A 116 -12.07 13.02 -51.80
CA ASP A 116 -10.87 13.72 -51.31
C ASP A 116 -11.21 14.69 -50.17
N ASP A 117 -12.34 15.40 -50.28
CA ASP A 117 -12.84 16.30 -49.23
C ASP A 117 -13.16 15.52 -47.94
N HIS A 118 -13.87 14.38 -48.04
CA HIS A 118 -14.17 13.52 -46.89
C HIS A 118 -12.94 12.88 -46.26
N LEU A 119 -11.95 12.48 -47.06
CA LEU A 119 -10.67 11.99 -46.53
C LEU A 119 -9.92 13.12 -45.81
N GLY A 120 -9.93 14.33 -46.35
CA GLY A 120 -9.36 15.51 -45.69
C GLY A 120 -10.05 15.86 -44.38
N ASP A 121 -11.38 15.77 -44.32
CA ASP A 121 -12.16 15.95 -43.09
C ASP A 121 -11.82 14.88 -42.05
N ALA A 122 -11.83 13.60 -42.44
CA ALA A 122 -11.51 12.48 -41.56
C ALA A 122 -10.07 12.55 -41.02
N HIS A 123 -9.10 12.95 -41.86
CA HIS A 123 -7.72 13.17 -41.42
C HIS A 123 -7.60 14.31 -40.41
N ARG A 124 -8.28 15.45 -40.65
CA ARG A 124 -8.32 16.55 -39.69
C ARG A 124 -8.94 16.14 -38.36
N GLU A 125 -10.06 15.42 -38.39
CA GLU A 125 -10.70 14.92 -37.16
C GLU A 125 -9.77 13.96 -36.40
N ALA A 126 -9.12 13.03 -37.10
CA ALA A 126 -8.16 12.10 -36.50
C ALA A 126 -6.97 12.84 -35.87
N GLU A 127 -6.40 13.84 -36.53
CA GLU A 127 -5.32 14.67 -35.98
C GLU A 127 -5.76 15.38 -34.71
N THR A 128 -6.95 16.00 -34.71
CA THR A 128 -7.48 16.68 -33.52
C THR A 128 -7.72 15.70 -32.36
N LEU A 129 -8.21 14.50 -32.62
CA LEU A 129 -8.41 13.47 -31.60
C LEU A 129 -7.07 12.99 -31.01
N VAL A 130 -6.04 12.82 -31.84
CA VAL A 130 -4.70 12.45 -31.39
C VAL A 130 -4.10 13.56 -30.53
N GLU A 131 -4.22 14.83 -30.93
CA GLU A 131 -3.76 15.97 -30.13
C GLU A 131 -4.47 16.06 -28.78
N GLN A 132 -5.79 15.86 -28.75
CA GLN A 132 -6.59 15.82 -27.53
C GLN A 132 -6.18 14.65 -26.63
N ALA A 133 -5.96 13.46 -27.20
CA ALA A 133 -5.52 12.28 -26.46
C ALA A 133 -4.14 12.48 -25.84
N ILE A 134 -3.18 13.06 -26.58
CA ILE A 134 -1.84 13.38 -26.08
C ILE A 134 -1.93 14.39 -24.93
N THR A 135 -2.71 15.46 -25.11
CA THR A 135 -2.89 16.49 -24.09
C THR A 135 -3.49 15.91 -22.81
N LYS A 136 -4.54 15.10 -22.93
CA LYS A 136 -5.22 14.46 -21.80
C LYS A 136 -4.33 13.44 -21.10
N ALA A 137 -3.57 12.65 -21.86
CA ALA A 137 -2.57 11.74 -21.30
C ALA A 137 -1.50 12.51 -20.51
N GLY A 138 -1.00 13.63 -21.05
CA GLY A 138 -0.06 14.50 -20.36
C GLY A 138 -0.62 15.07 -19.05
N GLN A 139 -1.88 15.50 -19.05
CA GLN A 139 -2.57 15.97 -17.84
C GLN A 139 -2.68 14.87 -16.78
N LEU A 140 -3.11 13.66 -17.17
CA LEU A 140 -3.23 12.52 -16.26
C LEU A 140 -1.87 12.11 -15.66
N VAL A 141 -0.81 12.09 -16.48
CA VAL A 141 0.54 11.80 -16.00
C VAL A 141 1.02 12.85 -15.01
N SER A 142 0.82 14.14 -15.32
CA SER A 142 1.20 15.24 -14.42
C SER A 142 0.42 15.19 -13.10
N GLU A 143 -0.89 14.93 -13.15
CA GLU A 143 -1.72 14.78 -11.96
C GLU A 143 -1.31 13.56 -11.12
N ALA A 144 -1.05 12.42 -11.76
CA ALA A 144 -0.57 11.21 -11.07
C ALA A 144 0.79 11.45 -10.41
N GLN A 145 1.71 12.16 -11.10
CA GLN A 145 3.02 12.52 -10.55
C GLN A 145 2.89 13.46 -9.35
N LEU A 146 2.01 14.46 -9.43
CA LEU A 146 1.75 15.37 -8.31
C LEU A 146 1.20 14.61 -7.11
N ARG A 147 0.14 13.80 -7.31
CA ARG A 147 -0.45 12.98 -6.24
C ARG A 147 0.58 12.04 -5.61
N ALA A 148 1.40 11.37 -6.43
CA ALA A 148 2.48 10.51 -5.94
C ALA A 148 3.50 11.29 -5.11
N SER A 149 3.90 12.49 -5.56
CA SER A 149 4.84 13.34 -4.84
C SER A 149 4.30 13.79 -3.48
N THR A 150 3.00 14.12 -3.41
CA THR A 150 2.32 14.49 -2.16
C THR A 150 2.27 13.32 -1.20
N ILE A 151 1.84 12.13 -1.65
CA ILE A 151 1.79 10.94 -0.80
C ILE A 151 3.17 10.61 -0.23
N VAL A 152 4.23 10.71 -1.04
CA VAL A 152 5.61 10.48 -0.58
C VAL A 152 6.05 11.55 0.43
N ALA A 153 5.69 12.81 0.23
CA ALA A 153 5.99 13.89 1.18
C ALA A 153 5.27 13.68 2.52
N ASP A 154 3.97 13.36 2.48
CA ASP A 154 3.15 13.10 3.66
C ASP A 154 3.66 11.87 4.43
N ALA A 155 3.99 10.78 3.73
CA ALA A 155 4.56 9.59 4.34
C ALA A 155 5.92 9.87 5.02
N ARG A 156 6.79 10.65 4.37
CA ARG A 156 8.07 11.07 4.95
C ARG A 156 7.88 11.96 6.18
N HIS A 157 6.91 12.86 6.13
CA HIS A 157 6.60 13.74 7.26
C HIS A 157 6.07 12.94 8.46
N ALA A 158 5.06 12.09 8.25
CA ALA A 158 4.52 11.22 9.29
C ALA A 158 5.59 10.30 9.89
N HIS A 159 6.49 9.76 9.06
CA HIS A 159 7.61 8.95 9.52
C HIS A 159 8.60 9.75 10.38
N ALA A 160 8.94 10.97 9.97
CA ALA A 160 9.82 11.86 10.74
C ALA A 160 9.20 12.22 12.10
N GLU A 161 7.89 12.51 12.14
CA GLU A 161 7.17 12.76 13.39
C GLU A 161 7.14 11.53 14.30
N ALA A 162 6.88 10.34 13.74
CA ALA A 162 6.90 9.09 14.51
C ALA A 162 8.29 8.81 15.10
N ILE A 163 9.36 9.00 14.31
CA ILE A 163 10.73 8.87 14.80
C ILE A 163 11.00 9.90 15.90
N ALA A 164 10.64 11.17 15.69
CA ALA A 164 10.83 12.22 16.70
C ALA A 164 10.11 11.87 18.01
N GLY A 165 8.87 11.39 17.92
CA GLY A 165 8.10 10.90 19.07
C GLY A 165 8.77 9.72 19.79
N LEU A 166 9.31 8.74 19.06
CA LEU A 166 10.06 7.62 19.66
C LEU A 166 11.35 8.10 20.33
N THR A 167 12.08 9.04 19.72
CA THR A 167 13.29 9.59 20.34
C THR A 167 12.98 10.37 21.62
N ALA A 168 11.88 11.13 21.65
CA ALA A 168 11.42 11.83 22.85
C ALA A 168 11.01 10.86 23.96
N LYS A 169 10.22 9.82 23.63
CA LYS A 169 9.86 8.76 24.60
C LYS A 169 11.08 8.04 25.15
N ARG A 170 12.06 7.73 24.28
CA ARG A 170 13.33 7.12 24.70
C ARG A 170 14.10 8.04 25.66
N ALA A 171 14.16 9.34 25.39
CA ALA A 171 14.82 10.30 26.27
C ALA A 171 14.15 10.36 27.65
N ALA A 172 12.82 10.49 27.69
CA ALA A 172 12.05 10.49 28.93
C ALA A 172 12.25 9.20 29.76
N ALA A 173 12.24 8.03 29.11
CA ALA A 173 12.50 6.76 29.77
C ALA A 173 13.93 6.68 30.34
N ILE A 174 14.92 7.23 29.65
CA ILE A 174 16.30 7.31 30.16
C ILE A 174 16.38 8.22 31.38
N ASP A 175 15.69 9.36 31.36
CA ASP A 175 15.63 10.29 32.50
C ASP A 175 14.98 9.63 33.73
N GLU A 176 13.87 8.91 33.54
CA GLU A 176 13.21 8.14 34.60
C GLU A 176 14.11 7.04 35.18
N ILE A 177 14.84 6.32 34.32
CA ILE A 177 15.83 5.31 34.78
C ILE A 177 16.92 5.97 35.62
N ASN A 178 17.40 7.15 35.25
CA ASN A 178 18.42 7.89 36.00
C ASN A 178 17.88 8.34 37.36
N GLU A 179 16.67 8.87 37.40
CA GLU A 179 16.01 9.29 38.65
C GLU A 179 15.84 8.10 39.62
N LEU A 180 15.31 6.98 39.12
CA LEU A 180 15.17 5.76 39.92
C LEU A 180 16.53 5.23 40.40
N SER A 181 17.56 5.31 39.56
CA SER A 181 18.92 4.90 39.91
C SER A 181 19.52 5.77 41.03
N ASP A 182 19.24 7.07 41.02
CA ASP A 182 19.65 7.99 42.08
C ASP A 182 18.88 7.74 43.38
N VAL A 183 17.58 7.48 43.32
CA VAL A 183 16.77 7.08 44.48
C VAL A 183 17.30 5.80 45.12
N VAL A 184 17.58 4.76 44.32
CA VAL A 184 18.17 3.51 44.83
C VAL A 184 19.54 3.75 45.46
N ARG A 185 20.37 4.62 44.87
CA ARG A 185 21.68 4.97 45.44
C ARG A 185 21.53 5.67 46.79
N GLN A 186 20.59 6.60 46.92
CA GLN A 186 20.30 7.30 48.17
C GLN A 186 19.79 6.35 49.25
N ILE A 187 18.85 5.44 48.92
CA ILE A 187 18.34 4.44 49.87
C ILE A 187 19.48 3.54 50.35
N ARG A 188 20.34 3.05 49.44
CA ARG A 188 21.50 2.23 49.82
C ARG A 188 22.46 2.97 50.74
N ALA A 189 22.75 4.24 50.46
CA ALA A 189 23.60 5.08 51.31
C ALA A 189 22.97 5.28 52.70
N ALA A 190 21.67 5.59 52.78
CA ALA A 190 20.96 5.77 54.05
C ALA A 190 20.94 4.49 54.89
N VAL A 191 20.74 3.33 54.27
CA VAL A 191 20.78 2.02 54.97
C VAL A 191 22.20 1.71 55.47
N ALA A 192 23.24 2.00 54.69
CA ALA A 192 24.62 1.82 55.11
C ALA A 192 24.99 2.73 56.29
N ASP A 193 24.57 3.99 56.25
CA ASP A 193 24.78 4.94 57.35
C ASP A 193 24.05 4.50 58.63
N ASP A 194 22.80 4.05 58.54
CA ASP A 194 22.03 3.55 59.69
C ASP A 194 22.67 2.29 60.30
N ALA A 195 23.11 1.35 59.46
CA ALA A 195 23.82 0.15 59.92
C ALA A 195 25.14 0.51 60.63
N THR A 196 25.87 1.49 60.10
CA THR A 196 27.13 1.96 60.70
C THR A 196 26.88 2.63 62.06
N ARG A 197 25.86 3.48 62.17
CA ARG A 197 25.46 4.13 63.44
C ARG A 197 25.08 3.11 64.52
N ARG A 198 24.27 2.10 64.16
CA ARG A 198 23.87 1.04 65.12
C ARG A 198 25.07 0.21 65.60
N LEU A 199 26.05 -0.04 64.72
CA LEU A 199 27.27 -0.74 65.11
C LEU A 199 28.14 0.09 66.06
N THR A 200 28.25 1.41 65.84
CA THR A 200 28.97 2.29 66.76
C THR A 200 28.30 2.41 68.11
N ASP A 201 26.96 2.44 68.17
CA ASP A 201 26.21 2.52 69.43
C ASP A 201 26.32 1.23 70.27
N LEU A 202 26.55 0.07 69.65
CA LEU A 202 26.72 -1.23 70.34
C LEU A 202 28.18 -1.52 70.76
N GLY A 203 29.15 -0.80 70.18
CA GLY A 203 30.58 -0.97 70.44
C GLY A 203 31.17 0.01 71.46
N ALA A 204 30.37 0.94 71.98
CA ALA A 204 30.70 1.88 73.05
C ALA A 204 30.04 1.45 74.37
#